data_AF-C5FY89-F1
#
_entry.id   AF-C5FY89-F1
#
_cell.length_a   1.000
_cell.length_b   1.000
_cell.length_c   1.000
_cell.angle_alpha   90.00
_cell.angle_beta   90.00
_cell.angle_gamma   90.00
#
_symmetry.space_group_name_H-M   'P 1'
#
loop_
_entity.id
_entity.type
_entity.pdbx_description
1 polymer ?
#
loop_
_entity_poly.entity_id
_entity_poly.type
_entity_poly.pdbx_seq_one_letter_code
_entity_poly.pdbx_strand_id
1 'polypeptide(L)'
;MAASRIPGFNAKTSLPIRVFNSIINPHHQLCVRYLHKSRKPAAVPSPTPFVPDVETFLRLIGRNMSRYSSKITGWKQLFTADSAEFRELGIEMTRDRRYIMRWREKFRQQDYGPGGDLENVVDGVAELRAVEVPIESAKDVQSGKAANTDEKPLDVASMGTATLSPGMRYAIVNLPPGETELKDPSKPLKKFAHYKLHHGNMIKGPYAQIIPNTWSTAVKVQVTDGMWEHKRGRKIDGGQRRQKEIRAKRALAERRKAAA
;
A
#
# COMPACT_ATOMS: atom_id res chain seq x y z
N MET A 1 5.91 64.90 47.60
CA MET A 1 5.26 63.93 46.70
C MET A 1 4.68 62.82 47.56
N ALA A 2 3.36 62.66 47.47
CA ALA A 2 2.55 61.90 48.41
C ALA A 2 2.60 60.38 48.15
N ALA A 3 2.72 59.60 49.23
CA ALA A 3 2.58 58.15 49.23
C ALA A 3 1.10 57.79 49.47
N SER A 4 0.45 57.15 48.51
CA SER A 4 -0.92 56.64 48.65
C SER A 4 -0.91 55.24 49.27
N ARG A 5 -1.38 55.14 50.51
CA ARG A 5 -1.81 53.91 51.18
C ARG A 5 -3.21 53.54 50.68
N ILE A 6 -3.39 52.31 50.22
CA ILE A 6 -4.70 51.72 49.93
C ILE A 6 -5.29 51.19 51.25
N PRO A 7 -6.55 51.52 51.60
CA PRO A 7 -7.19 51.07 52.82
C PRO A 7 -7.74 49.65 52.70
N GLY A 8 -7.88 49.01 53.86
CA GLY A 8 -8.12 47.58 54.03
C GLY A 8 -9.49 47.08 53.59
N PHE A 9 -9.52 45.79 53.28
CA PHE A 9 -10.72 45.02 53.00
C PHE A 9 -11.10 44.27 54.28
N ASN A 10 -12.20 44.69 54.88
CA ASN A 10 -12.76 44.12 56.11
C ASN A 10 -13.68 42.94 55.78
N ALA A 11 -13.66 41.93 56.64
CA ALA A 11 -14.34 40.66 56.46
C ALA A 11 -15.86 40.75 56.72
N LYS A 12 -16.55 39.68 56.26
CA LYS A 12 -17.87 39.17 56.68
C LYS A 12 -19.08 39.63 55.87
N THR A 13 -19.40 38.85 54.84
CA THR A 13 -20.78 38.44 54.55
C THR A 13 -20.77 37.01 54.01
N SER A 14 -21.23 36.08 54.84
CA SER A 14 -21.50 34.70 54.45
C SER A 14 -22.73 34.68 53.54
N LEU A 15 -22.54 34.32 52.27
CA LEU A 15 -23.65 33.95 51.39
C LEU A 15 -23.86 32.43 51.50
N PRO A 16 -25.12 31.96 51.56
CA PRO A 16 -25.40 30.54 51.63
C PRO A 16 -24.92 29.88 50.34
N ILE A 17 -24.10 28.84 50.49
CA ILE A 17 -23.76 27.91 49.41
C ILE A 17 -25.09 27.31 48.94
N ARG A 18 -25.66 27.88 47.87
CA ARG A 18 -26.63 27.18 47.06
C ARG A 18 -25.86 26.08 46.36
N VAL A 19 -25.92 24.89 46.94
CA VAL A 19 -25.56 23.65 46.28
C VAL A 19 -26.52 23.56 45.09
N PHE A 20 -26.07 24.02 43.92
CA PHE A 20 -26.65 23.54 42.68
C PHE A 20 -26.32 22.05 42.65
N ASN A 21 -27.26 21.23 43.11
CA ASN A 21 -27.35 19.85 42.67
C ASN A 21 -27.56 19.95 41.16
N SER A 22 -26.46 19.92 40.40
CA SER A 22 -26.52 19.61 38.99
C SER A 22 -27.17 18.24 38.93
N ILE A 23 -28.42 18.22 38.48
CA ILE A 23 -29.12 17.00 38.12
C ILE A 23 -28.19 16.30 37.14
N ILE A 24 -27.58 15.23 37.63
CA ILE A 24 -26.76 14.33 36.84
C ILE A 24 -27.76 13.69 35.89
N ASN A 25 -27.89 14.24 34.68
CA ASN A 25 -28.76 13.67 33.65
C ASN A 25 -28.19 12.28 33.31
N PRO A 26 -28.79 11.16 33.76
CA PRO A 26 -28.21 9.84 33.61
C PRO A 26 -28.70 9.22 32.31
N HIS A 27 -28.61 9.94 31.19
CA HIS A 27 -29.16 9.48 29.92
C HIS A 27 -28.24 9.68 28.72
N HIS A 28 -26.96 9.35 28.91
CA HIS A 28 -26.13 8.90 27.80
C HIS A 28 -25.46 7.60 28.23
N GLN A 29 -26.25 6.52 28.33
CA GLN A 29 -25.67 5.19 28.20
C GLN A 29 -24.99 5.18 26.83
N LEU A 30 -23.66 5.32 26.81
CA LEU A 30 -22.88 5.00 25.62
C LEU A 30 -23.20 3.55 25.30
N CYS A 31 -24.12 3.35 24.36
CA CYS A 31 -24.51 2.03 23.89
C CYS A 31 -23.32 1.48 23.10
N VAL A 32 -22.31 0.95 23.79
CA VAL A 32 -21.19 0.26 23.18
C VAL A 32 -21.72 -1.13 22.82
N ARG A 33 -22.34 -1.23 21.65
CA ARG A 33 -22.63 -2.54 21.06
C ARG A 33 -21.30 -3.20 20.71
N TYR A 34 -20.92 -4.20 21.48
CA TYR A 34 -19.83 -5.08 21.11
C TYR A 34 -20.17 -5.75 19.78
N LEU A 35 -19.26 -5.70 18.82
CA LEU A 35 -19.39 -6.42 17.56
C LEU A 35 -19.53 -7.91 17.90
N HIS A 36 -20.74 -8.46 17.81
CA HIS A 36 -21.02 -9.82 18.25
C HIS A 36 -20.23 -10.85 17.42
N LYS A 37 -19.87 -11.97 18.05
CA LYS A 37 -19.18 -13.15 17.48
C LYS A 37 -19.89 -13.82 16.27
N SER A 38 -20.96 -13.22 15.75
CA SER A 38 -21.77 -13.71 14.64
C SER A 38 -21.23 -13.34 13.25
N ARG A 39 -20.16 -12.52 13.17
CA ARG A 39 -19.48 -12.31 11.88
C ARG A 39 -18.77 -13.59 11.47
N LYS A 40 -19.16 -14.12 10.30
CA LYS A 40 -18.45 -15.23 9.65
C LYS A 40 -16.95 -14.87 9.54
N PRO A 41 -16.03 -15.80 9.83
CA PRO A 41 -14.62 -15.55 9.64
C PRO A 41 -14.36 -15.19 8.18
N ALA A 42 -13.50 -14.21 7.95
CA ALA A 42 -13.18 -13.78 6.61
C ALA A 42 -12.58 -14.94 5.80
N ALA A 43 -13.02 -15.08 4.55
CA ALA A 43 -12.52 -16.13 3.67
C ALA A 43 -11.01 -16.00 3.46
N VAL A 44 -10.34 -17.14 3.35
CA VAL A 44 -8.91 -17.20 3.04
C VAL A 44 -8.77 -17.05 1.52
N PRO A 45 -8.04 -16.02 1.03
CA PRO A 45 -7.84 -15.84 -0.40
C PRO A 45 -6.90 -16.91 -0.95
N SER A 46 -7.09 -17.31 -2.20
CA SER A 46 -6.15 -18.19 -2.91
C SER A 46 -4.80 -17.48 -3.12
N PRO A 47 -3.67 -18.21 -3.08
CA PRO A 47 -2.37 -17.64 -3.43
C PRO A 47 -2.39 -17.16 -4.89
N THR A 48 -1.69 -16.06 -5.18
CA THR A 48 -1.53 -15.55 -6.54
C THR A 48 -0.26 -16.13 -7.16
N PRO A 49 -0.14 -16.21 -8.49
CA PRO A 49 1.10 -16.68 -9.13
C PRO A 49 2.33 -15.87 -8.72
N PHE A 50 2.14 -14.57 -8.48
CA PHE A 50 3.17 -13.67 -7.98
C PHE A 50 3.52 -13.87 -6.49
N VAL A 51 2.59 -14.41 -5.69
CA VAL A 51 2.77 -14.68 -4.26
C VAL A 51 2.31 -16.11 -3.94
N PRO A 52 3.13 -17.13 -4.29
CA PRO A 52 2.75 -18.53 -4.13
C PRO A 52 2.86 -19.01 -2.68
N ASP A 53 3.78 -18.46 -1.91
CA ASP A 53 4.16 -18.91 -0.58
C ASP A 53 4.15 -17.78 0.48
N VAL A 54 4.13 -18.19 1.75
CA VAL A 54 4.10 -17.27 2.89
C VAL A 54 5.39 -16.45 2.99
N GLU A 55 6.55 -17.06 2.69
CA GLU A 55 7.83 -16.38 2.76
C GLU A 55 7.91 -15.25 1.72
N THR A 56 7.49 -15.51 0.48
CA THR A 56 7.37 -14.46 -0.55
C THR A 56 6.42 -13.35 -0.12
N PHE A 57 5.27 -13.65 0.47
CA PHE A 57 4.37 -12.61 0.99
C PHE A 57 5.06 -11.73 2.05
N LEU A 58 5.74 -12.34 3.02
CA LEU A 58 6.43 -11.63 4.10
C LEU A 58 7.63 -10.81 3.59
N ARG A 59 8.32 -11.30 2.56
CA ARG A 59 9.38 -10.58 1.85
C ARG A 59 8.81 -9.36 1.10
N LEU A 60 7.71 -9.51 0.38
CA LEU A 60 7.10 -8.41 -0.38
C LEU A 60 6.68 -7.23 0.51
N ILE A 61 6.05 -7.50 1.65
CA ILE A 61 5.61 -6.44 2.58
C ILE A 61 6.78 -5.72 3.27
N GLY A 62 8.00 -6.27 3.22
CA GLY A 62 9.24 -5.68 3.73
C GLY A 62 9.30 -5.60 5.24
N ARG A 63 9.88 -4.52 5.78
CA ARG A 63 10.08 -4.28 7.23
C ARG A 63 10.78 -5.43 7.98
N ASN A 64 11.59 -6.21 7.29
CA ASN A 64 12.24 -7.41 7.84
C ASN A 64 11.23 -8.39 8.45
N MET A 65 10.07 -8.57 7.79
CA MET A 65 9.06 -9.55 8.21
C MET A 65 9.40 -10.98 7.77
N SER A 66 10.30 -11.14 6.80
CA SER A 66 10.85 -12.43 6.36
C SER A 66 11.46 -13.24 7.50
N ARG A 67 12.00 -12.59 8.55
CA ARG A 67 12.50 -13.26 9.77
C ARG A 67 11.49 -14.16 10.49
N TYR A 68 10.19 -13.95 10.23
CA TYR A 68 9.12 -14.72 10.85
C TYR A 68 8.60 -15.85 9.95
N SER A 69 9.21 -16.08 8.78
CA SER A 69 8.79 -17.14 7.84
C SER A 69 8.76 -18.51 8.50
N SER A 70 9.79 -18.87 9.28
CA SER A 70 9.86 -20.17 9.98
C SER A 70 8.76 -20.39 11.02
N LYS A 71 8.10 -19.31 11.50
CA LYS A 71 7.03 -19.39 12.51
C LYS A 71 5.65 -19.54 11.90
N ILE A 72 5.48 -19.14 10.64
CA ILE A 72 4.20 -19.18 9.93
C ILE A 72 4.33 -20.19 8.80
N THR A 73 3.99 -21.44 9.07
CA THR A 73 4.25 -22.56 8.15
C THR A 73 3.16 -22.76 7.09
N GLY A 74 1.98 -22.16 7.26
CA GLY A 74 0.85 -22.35 6.33
C GLY A 74 0.23 -21.05 5.81
N TRP A 75 -0.19 -21.06 4.53
CA TRP A 75 -0.96 -19.96 3.93
C TRP A 75 -2.29 -19.72 4.68
N LYS A 76 -3.01 -20.80 4.98
CA LYS A 76 -4.25 -20.73 5.77
C LYS A 76 -3.98 -20.17 7.17
N GLN A 77 -2.88 -20.60 7.82
CA GLN A 77 -2.48 -20.09 9.14
C GLN A 77 -2.21 -18.58 9.09
N LEU A 78 -1.47 -18.10 8.08
CA LEU A 78 -1.21 -16.67 7.90
C LEU A 78 -2.51 -15.86 7.86
N PHE A 79 -3.50 -16.31 7.08
CA PHE A 79 -4.74 -15.56 6.85
C PHE A 79 -5.83 -15.79 7.90
N THR A 80 -5.75 -16.84 8.71
CA THR A 80 -6.69 -17.08 9.82
C THR A 80 -6.19 -16.48 11.12
N ALA A 81 -4.88 -16.47 11.38
CA ALA A 81 -4.36 -16.22 12.72
C ALA A 81 -4.72 -14.86 13.32
N ASP A 82 -4.90 -14.81 14.64
CA ASP A 82 -5.19 -13.58 15.38
C ASP A 82 -3.93 -12.92 15.97
N SER A 83 -4.07 -11.71 16.52
CA SER A 83 -2.92 -11.03 17.16
C SER A 83 -2.41 -11.75 18.41
N ALA A 84 -3.26 -12.49 19.12
CA ALA A 84 -2.86 -13.29 20.28
C ALA A 84 -2.06 -14.51 19.82
N GLU A 85 -2.57 -15.22 18.82
CA GLU A 85 -1.89 -16.39 18.23
C GLU A 85 -0.53 -16.02 17.63
N PHE A 86 -0.42 -14.89 16.91
CA PHE A 86 0.88 -14.40 16.45
C PHE A 86 1.87 -14.10 17.58
N ARG A 87 1.37 -13.69 18.76
CA ARG A 87 2.21 -13.51 19.94
C ARG A 87 2.70 -14.85 20.47
N GLU A 88 1.84 -15.86 20.54
CA GLU A 88 2.18 -17.21 20.98
C GLU A 88 3.17 -17.89 20.04
N LEU A 89 3.06 -17.66 18.73
CA LEU A 89 4.07 -18.07 17.73
C LEU A 89 5.41 -17.31 17.89
N GLY A 90 5.46 -16.30 18.75
CA GLY A 90 6.64 -15.51 19.10
C GLY A 90 6.95 -14.36 18.14
N ILE A 91 5.93 -13.78 17.50
CA ILE A 91 6.02 -12.46 16.87
C ILE A 91 5.76 -11.42 17.96
N GLU A 92 6.79 -11.11 18.74
CA GLU A 92 6.66 -10.29 19.96
C GLU A 92 6.18 -8.86 19.71
N MET A 93 6.68 -8.23 18.66
CA MET A 93 6.43 -6.82 18.39
C MET A 93 5.00 -6.59 17.91
N THR A 94 4.19 -5.91 18.73
CA THR A 94 2.79 -5.56 18.39
C THR A 94 2.66 -4.76 17.09
N ARG A 95 3.68 -3.95 16.76
CA ARG A 95 3.70 -3.17 15.50
C ARG A 95 3.76 -4.08 14.28
N ASP A 96 4.47 -5.18 14.38
CA ASP A 96 4.71 -6.11 13.28
C ASP A 96 3.48 -7.00 13.09
N ARG A 97 2.88 -7.47 14.19
CA ARG A 97 1.59 -8.18 14.18
C ARG A 97 0.49 -7.36 13.49
N ARG A 98 0.31 -6.10 13.89
CA ARG A 98 -0.67 -5.19 13.25
C ARG A 98 -0.36 -4.93 11.78
N TYR A 99 0.92 -4.88 11.42
CA TYR A 99 1.34 -4.66 10.04
C TYR A 99 0.99 -5.84 9.14
N ILE A 100 1.26 -7.09 9.58
CA ILE A 100 0.85 -8.32 8.87
C ILE A 100 -0.67 -8.35 8.72
N MET A 101 -1.41 -8.15 9.81
CA MET A 101 -2.88 -8.19 9.79
C MET A 101 -3.47 -7.16 8.82
N ARG A 102 -2.90 -5.95 8.78
CA ARG A 102 -3.33 -4.93 7.82
C ARG A 102 -3.08 -5.38 6.38
N TRP A 103 -1.89 -5.92 6.09
CA TRP A 103 -1.57 -6.40 4.73
C TRP A 103 -2.39 -7.60 4.29
N ARG A 104 -2.74 -8.52 5.21
CA ARG A 104 -3.69 -9.61 4.93
C ARG A 104 -5.05 -9.08 4.48
N GLU A 105 -5.55 -8.04 5.15
CA GLU A 105 -6.84 -7.46 4.79
C GLU A 105 -6.79 -6.76 3.42
N LYS A 106 -5.70 -6.04 3.13
CA LYS A 106 -5.46 -5.49 1.78
C LYS A 106 -5.45 -6.59 0.71
N PHE A 107 -4.78 -7.71 0.99
CA PHE A 107 -4.70 -8.84 0.06
C PHE A 107 -6.08 -9.49 -0.17
N ARG A 108 -6.91 -9.62 0.87
CA ARG A 108 -8.31 -10.10 0.72
C ARG A 108 -9.16 -9.18 -0.16
N GLN A 109 -8.90 -7.88 -0.08
CA GLN A 109 -9.58 -6.85 -0.88
C GLN A 109 -9.02 -6.75 -2.31
N GLN A 110 -8.05 -7.60 -2.67
CA GLN A 110 -7.32 -7.56 -3.94
C GLN A 110 -6.60 -6.23 -4.20
N ASP A 111 -6.37 -5.43 -3.15
CA ASP A 111 -5.54 -4.21 -3.19
C ASP A 111 -4.08 -4.59 -2.95
N TYR A 112 -3.53 -5.29 -3.95
CA TYR A 112 -2.13 -5.70 -3.97
C TYR A 112 -1.22 -4.51 -4.26
N GLY A 113 0.06 -4.62 -3.91
CA GLY A 113 1.05 -3.69 -4.42
C GLY A 113 1.42 -4.00 -5.88
N PRO A 114 2.44 -3.32 -6.43
CA PRO A 114 2.94 -3.57 -7.77
C PRO A 114 3.16 -5.07 -8.05
N GLY A 115 2.62 -5.55 -9.17
CA GLY A 115 2.83 -6.92 -9.66
C GLY A 115 1.94 -8.00 -9.03
N GLY A 116 1.12 -7.69 -8.01
CA GLY A 116 0.28 -8.72 -7.37
C GLY A 116 -0.85 -9.27 -8.23
N ASP A 117 -1.21 -8.57 -9.29
CA ASP A 117 -2.25 -8.91 -10.27
C ASP A 117 -1.71 -9.67 -11.51
N LEU A 118 -0.41 -9.92 -11.56
CA LEU A 118 0.27 -10.64 -12.63
C LEU A 118 -0.06 -12.14 -12.59
N GLU A 119 -0.48 -12.68 -13.73
CA GLU A 119 -0.90 -14.09 -13.87
C GLU A 119 0.25 -15.00 -14.31
N ASN A 120 0.98 -14.60 -15.35
CA ASN A 120 2.13 -15.35 -15.85
C ASN A 120 3.38 -14.92 -15.06
N VAL A 121 3.79 -15.73 -14.11
CA VAL A 121 4.97 -15.49 -13.27
C VAL A 121 5.76 -16.79 -13.21
N VAL A 122 7.03 -16.73 -13.59
CA VAL A 122 7.95 -17.87 -13.59
C VAL A 122 9.10 -17.52 -12.65
N ASP A 123 9.35 -18.37 -11.65
CA ASP A 123 10.42 -18.20 -10.65
C ASP A 123 10.42 -16.82 -9.94
N GLY A 124 9.24 -16.25 -9.72
CA GLY A 124 9.10 -14.91 -9.11
C GLY A 124 9.49 -13.76 -10.05
N VAL A 125 9.57 -14.02 -11.35
CA VAL A 125 9.80 -13.03 -12.41
C VAL A 125 8.60 -13.04 -13.36
N ALA A 126 8.10 -11.85 -13.69
CA ALA A 126 7.03 -11.66 -14.66
C ALA A 126 7.52 -10.76 -15.80
N GLU A 127 7.13 -11.07 -17.04
CA GLU A 127 7.46 -10.25 -18.21
C GLU A 127 6.21 -9.50 -18.70
N LEU A 128 6.26 -8.18 -18.65
CA LEU A 128 5.27 -7.30 -19.24
C LEU A 128 5.74 -6.83 -20.61
N ARG A 129 4.88 -6.93 -21.62
CA ARG A 129 5.15 -6.48 -22.99
C ARG A 129 4.06 -5.55 -23.47
N ALA A 130 4.45 -4.51 -24.19
CA ALA A 130 3.53 -3.63 -24.91
C ALA A 130 3.29 -4.22 -26.31
N VAL A 131 2.09 -4.74 -26.54
CA VAL A 131 1.70 -5.39 -27.78
C VAL A 131 0.66 -4.53 -28.50
N GLU A 132 0.72 -4.47 -29.82
CA GLU A 132 -0.31 -3.81 -30.63
C GLU A 132 -1.57 -4.69 -30.66
N VAL A 133 -2.70 -4.09 -30.31
CA VAL A 133 -4.00 -4.76 -30.23
C VAL A 133 -5.00 -3.93 -31.02
N PRO A 134 -5.91 -4.57 -31.79
CA PRO A 134 -6.98 -3.86 -32.48
C PRO A 134 -7.79 -2.98 -31.53
N ILE A 135 -8.13 -1.77 -31.96
CA ILE A 135 -9.06 -0.93 -31.21
C ILE A 135 -10.45 -1.54 -31.38
N GLU A 136 -10.98 -2.15 -30.32
CA GLU A 136 -12.38 -2.53 -30.25
C GLU A 136 -13.24 -1.27 -30.44
N SER A 137 -13.94 -1.19 -31.56
CA SER A 137 -14.90 -0.11 -31.79
C SER A 137 -16.09 -0.28 -30.83
N ALA A 138 -16.64 0.83 -30.32
CA ALA A 138 -17.60 0.90 -29.20
C ALA A 138 -18.91 0.08 -29.33
N LYS A 139 -19.06 -0.77 -30.35
CA LYS A 139 -20.22 -1.63 -30.59
C LYS A 139 -20.20 -2.92 -29.75
N ASP A 140 -19.05 -3.40 -29.28
CA ASP A 140 -18.94 -4.71 -28.61
C ASP A 140 -19.05 -4.66 -27.06
N VAL A 141 -19.18 -3.48 -26.45
CA VAL A 141 -19.17 -3.29 -24.98
C VAL A 141 -20.56 -3.41 -24.32
N GLN A 142 -21.59 -3.84 -25.06
CA GLN A 142 -23.00 -3.84 -24.60
C GLN A 142 -23.39 -4.98 -23.61
N SER A 143 -22.47 -5.73 -23.01
CA SER A 143 -22.82 -6.85 -22.10
C SER A 143 -22.58 -6.63 -20.60
N GLY A 144 -22.07 -5.46 -20.18
CA GLY A 144 -21.91 -5.11 -18.76
C GLY A 144 -22.92 -4.05 -18.30
N LYS A 145 -23.87 -4.44 -17.42
CA LYS A 145 -24.94 -3.60 -16.84
C LYS A 145 -24.51 -2.14 -16.57
N ALA A 146 -25.09 -1.20 -17.32
CA ALA A 146 -25.01 0.23 -17.08
C ALA A 146 -25.84 0.63 -15.85
N ALA A 147 -25.18 1.13 -14.81
CA ALA A 147 -25.82 1.96 -13.80
C ALA A 147 -25.78 3.41 -14.30
N ASN A 148 -26.96 4.00 -14.52
CA ASN A 148 -27.14 5.39 -14.96
C ASN A 148 -26.47 6.37 -14.00
N THR A 149 -25.41 7.02 -14.45
CA THR A 149 -24.92 8.30 -13.91
C THR A 149 -24.38 9.10 -15.09
N ASP A 150 -24.97 10.27 -15.35
CA ASP A 150 -24.73 11.17 -16.49
C ASP A 150 -23.39 11.93 -16.39
N GLU A 151 -22.31 11.19 -16.22
CA GLU A 151 -20.94 11.69 -16.28
C GLU A 151 -20.15 10.59 -17.00
N LYS A 152 -20.28 10.48 -18.34
CA LYS A 152 -19.43 9.55 -19.11
C LYS A 152 -17.99 10.06 -18.99
N PRO A 153 -17.09 9.39 -18.27
CA PRO A 153 -15.69 9.78 -18.31
C PRO A 153 -15.22 9.51 -19.73
N LEU A 154 -14.47 10.44 -20.35
CA LEU A 154 -13.74 10.12 -21.58
C LEU A 154 -12.98 8.82 -21.33
N ASP A 155 -13.37 7.75 -22.01
CA ASP A 155 -12.72 6.46 -21.87
C ASP A 155 -11.29 6.57 -22.38
N VAL A 156 -10.35 6.83 -21.47
CA VAL A 156 -8.90 6.92 -21.74
C VAL A 156 -8.39 5.64 -22.43
N ALA A 157 -9.11 4.52 -22.28
CA ALA A 157 -8.85 3.29 -23.00
C ALA A 157 -9.04 3.43 -24.54
N SER A 158 -9.94 4.31 -24.99
CA SER A 158 -10.24 4.56 -26.40
C SER A 158 -9.34 5.62 -27.05
N MET A 159 -8.43 6.24 -26.28
CA MET A 159 -7.43 7.13 -26.86
C MET A 159 -6.43 6.33 -27.68
N GLY A 160 -6.37 6.61 -28.98
CA GLY A 160 -5.42 6.00 -29.92
C GLY A 160 -3.99 6.26 -29.46
N THR A 161 -3.20 5.19 -29.37
CA THR A 161 -1.76 5.30 -29.18
C THR A 161 -1.11 5.46 -30.56
N ALA A 162 -0.03 6.24 -30.68
CA ALA A 162 0.68 6.38 -31.96
C ALA A 162 1.37 5.06 -32.34
N THR A 163 0.66 4.19 -33.06
CA THR A 163 1.18 2.96 -33.67
C THR A 163 1.51 3.20 -35.13
N LEU A 164 2.39 2.37 -35.70
CA LEU A 164 2.67 2.37 -37.14
C LEU A 164 1.47 1.84 -37.94
N SER A 165 0.74 0.88 -37.35
CA SER A 165 -0.42 0.23 -37.93
C SER A 165 -1.69 1.03 -37.65
N PRO A 166 -2.47 1.45 -38.67
CA PRO A 166 -3.73 2.15 -38.46
C PRO A 166 -4.77 1.22 -37.81
N GLY A 167 -5.55 1.74 -36.86
CA GLY A 167 -6.58 0.97 -36.15
C GLY A 167 -6.08 0.11 -34.98
N MET A 168 -4.80 0.20 -34.64
CA MET A 168 -4.18 -0.50 -33.50
C MET A 168 -3.92 0.45 -32.32
N ARG A 169 -3.78 -0.10 -31.12
CA ARG A 169 -3.27 0.59 -29.93
C ARG A 169 -2.30 -0.32 -29.16
N TYR A 170 -1.36 0.27 -28.42
CA TYR A 170 -0.55 -0.52 -27.50
C TYR A 170 -1.35 -0.89 -26.26
N ALA A 171 -1.22 -2.14 -25.83
CA ALA A 171 -1.75 -2.65 -24.58
C ALA A 171 -0.64 -3.41 -23.83
N ILE A 172 -0.65 -3.30 -22.50
CA ILE A 172 0.29 -4.04 -21.63
C ILE A 172 -0.29 -5.44 -21.43
N VAL A 173 0.50 -6.46 -21.78
CA VAL A 173 0.15 -7.88 -21.62
C VAL A 173 1.23 -8.53 -20.76
N ASN A 174 0.82 -9.41 -19.85
CA ASN A 174 1.75 -10.30 -19.14
C ASN A 174 1.90 -11.59 -19.95
N LEU A 175 3.05 -11.78 -20.58
CA LEU A 175 3.36 -12.95 -21.39
C LEU A 175 4.37 -13.84 -20.65
N PRO A 176 4.34 -15.16 -20.86
CA PRO A 176 5.38 -16.03 -20.33
C PRO A 176 6.75 -15.64 -20.91
N PRO A 177 7.85 -15.94 -20.20
CA PRO A 177 9.18 -15.52 -20.62
C PRO A 177 9.52 -16.09 -22.00
N GLY A 178 10.00 -15.21 -22.89
CA GLY A 178 10.38 -15.58 -24.26
C GLY A 178 9.27 -15.49 -25.31
N GLU A 179 7.99 -15.41 -24.92
CA GLU A 179 6.91 -15.14 -25.88
C GLU A 179 6.80 -13.63 -26.19
N THR A 180 6.72 -13.29 -27.47
CA THR A 180 6.68 -11.89 -27.93
C THR A 180 5.29 -11.44 -28.36
N GLU A 181 4.47 -12.37 -28.84
CA GLU A 181 3.16 -12.07 -29.44
C GLU A 181 2.02 -12.60 -28.59
N LEU A 182 0.91 -11.87 -28.61
CA LEU A 182 -0.34 -12.30 -27.99
C LEU A 182 -1.07 -13.26 -28.94
N LYS A 183 -1.27 -14.51 -28.51
CA LYS A 183 -1.94 -15.54 -29.32
C LYS A 183 -3.43 -15.25 -29.56
N ASP A 184 -4.12 -14.68 -28.57
CA ASP A 184 -5.57 -14.42 -28.61
C ASP A 184 -5.88 -12.93 -28.37
N PRO A 185 -5.83 -12.07 -29.41
CA PRO A 185 -6.12 -10.64 -29.28
C PRO A 185 -7.60 -10.33 -29.01
N SER A 186 -8.51 -11.29 -29.18
CA SER A 186 -9.95 -11.13 -28.98
C SER A 186 -10.40 -11.22 -27.52
N LYS A 187 -9.53 -11.66 -26.60
CA LYS A 187 -9.87 -11.75 -25.18
C LYS A 187 -9.77 -10.36 -24.54
N PRO A 188 -10.72 -9.98 -23.67
CA PRO A 188 -10.66 -8.69 -22.98
C PRO A 188 -9.39 -8.62 -22.13
N LEU A 189 -8.55 -7.62 -22.42
CA LEU A 189 -7.25 -7.51 -21.78
C LEU A 189 -7.37 -6.95 -20.35
N LYS A 190 -6.74 -7.65 -19.42
CA LYS A 190 -6.64 -7.21 -18.03
C LYS A 190 -5.73 -5.99 -17.92
N LYS A 191 -6.19 -4.99 -17.19
CA LYS A 191 -5.36 -3.81 -16.86
C LYS A 191 -4.51 -4.14 -15.64
N PHE A 192 -3.20 -3.88 -15.75
CA PHE A 192 -2.28 -4.07 -14.63
C PHE A 192 -2.15 -2.80 -13.79
N ALA A 193 -2.33 -2.94 -12.47
CA ALA A 193 -2.19 -1.85 -11.52
C ALA A 193 -0.73 -1.35 -11.49
N HIS A 194 -0.55 -0.03 -11.34
CA HIS A 194 0.76 0.65 -11.24
C HIS A 194 1.66 0.66 -12.49
N TYR A 195 1.30 -0.04 -13.56
CA TYR A 195 2.02 -0.01 -14.84
C TYR A 195 1.24 0.79 -15.87
N LYS A 196 1.93 1.65 -16.62
CA LYS A 196 1.34 2.52 -17.64
C LYS A 196 2.25 2.59 -18.85
N LEU A 197 1.63 2.80 -20.02
CA LEU A 197 2.35 3.12 -21.24
C LEU A 197 2.70 4.61 -21.26
N HIS A 198 3.92 4.92 -21.65
CA HIS A 198 4.42 6.26 -21.92
C HIS A 198 4.98 6.30 -23.34
N HIS A 199 4.87 7.48 -23.99
CA HIS A 199 5.46 7.73 -25.31
C HIS A 199 5.18 6.61 -26.34
N GLY A 200 3.95 6.09 -26.36
CA GLY A 200 3.56 5.00 -27.23
C GLY A 200 3.68 3.63 -26.56
N ASN A 201 4.85 3.02 -26.66
CA ASN A 201 5.10 1.62 -26.28
C ASN A 201 5.97 1.43 -25.03
N MET A 202 6.54 2.51 -24.46
CA MET A 202 7.43 2.40 -23.32
C MET A 202 6.65 2.14 -22.03
N ILE A 203 6.87 0.98 -21.41
CA ILE A 203 6.24 0.65 -20.14
C ILE A 203 6.96 1.36 -18.99
N LYS A 204 6.22 2.10 -18.17
CA LYS A 204 6.73 2.64 -16.90
C LYS A 204 5.92 2.09 -15.73
N GLY A 205 6.64 1.77 -14.66
CA GLY A 205 6.06 1.36 -13.38
C GLY A 205 7.14 1.18 -12.32
N PRO A 206 6.74 0.99 -11.06
CA PRO A 206 7.67 0.68 -9.99
C PRO A 206 8.28 -0.71 -10.19
N TYR A 207 9.58 -0.86 -9.91
CA TYR A 207 10.33 -2.12 -10.06
C TYR A 207 10.33 -2.72 -11.48
N ALA A 208 9.93 -1.92 -12.48
CA ALA A 208 10.04 -2.25 -13.89
C ALA A 208 11.51 -2.18 -14.34
N GLN A 209 12.12 -3.32 -14.65
CA GLN A 209 13.44 -3.37 -15.29
C GLN A 209 13.27 -3.64 -16.79
N ILE A 210 13.80 -2.76 -17.64
CA ILE A 210 13.71 -2.94 -19.10
C ILE A 210 14.50 -4.19 -19.51
N ILE A 211 13.89 -5.03 -20.36
CA ILE A 211 14.59 -6.16 -20.96
C ILE A 211 15.51 -5.64 -22.06
N PRO A 212 16.80 -5.99 -22.07
CA PRO A 212 17.73 -5.55 -23.09
C PRO A 212 17.25 -6.04 -24.47
N ASN A 213 17.59 -5.29 -25.53
CA ASN A 213 17.23 -5.60 -26.91
C ASN A 213 15.73 -5.57 -27.22
N THR A 214 14.89 -4.93 -26.39
CA THR A 214 13.43 -4.84 -26.63
C THR A 214 12.92 -3.40 -26.73
N TRP A 215 13.75 -2.45 -27.18
CA TRP A 215 13.41 -1.03 -27.40
C TRP A 215 12.47 -0.39 -26.36
N SER A 216 12.61 -0.76 -25.08
CA SER A 216 11.74 -0.36 -23.95
C SER A 216 10.27 -0.81 -23.99
N THR A 217 9.91 -1.67 -24.94
CA THR A 217 8.59 -2.29 -25.10
C THR A 217 8.33 -3.41 -24.08
N ALA A 218 9.39 -4.07 -23.61
CA ALA A 218 9.29 -5.15 -22.63
C ALA A 218 10.05 -4.84 -21.33
N VAL A 219 9.44 -5.28 -20.24
CA VAL A 219 9.90 -5.04 -18.87
C VAL A 219 9.77 -6.34 -18.09
N LYS A 220 10.81 -6.67 -17.31
CA LYS A 220 10.75 -7.70 -16.29
C LYS A 220 10.46 -7.09 -14.91
N VAL A 221 9.58 -7.73 -14.16
CA VAL A 221 9.24 -7.39 -12.77
C VAL A 221 9.62 -8.57 -11.90
N GLN A 222 10.63 -8.37 -11.05
CA GLN A 222 11.14 -9.41 -10.15
C GLN A 222 10.68 -9.15 -8.71
N VAL A 223 10.26 -10.22 -8.03
CA VAL A 223 9.94 -10.18 -6.60
C VAL A 223 11.15 -9.68 -5.81
N THR A 224 11.01 -8.50 -5.22
CA THR A 224 12.05 -7.82 -4.43
C THR A 224 11.58 -7.62 -2.98
N ASP A 225 12.50 -7.66 -2.02
CA ASP A 225 12.18 -7.36 -0.61
C ASP A 225 11.66 -5.92 -0.45
N GLY A 226 10.56 -5.78 0.29
CA GLY A 226 9.92 -4.49 0.53
C GLY A 226 9.27 -3.85 -0.70
N MET A 227 8.96 -4.64 -1.73
CA MET A 227 8.28 -4.14 -2.94
C MET A 227 6.93 -3.47 -2.61
N TRP A 228 6.23 -4.00 -1.60
CA TRP A 228 4.96 -3.48 -1.08
C TRP A 228 5.15 -2.71 0.24
N GLU A 229 6.38 -2.43 0.67
CA GLU A 229 6.60 -1.84 1.99
C GLU A 229 6.05 -0.41 2.09
N HIS A 230 5.23 -0.16 3.12
CA HIS A 230 4.96 1.20 3.56
C HIS A 230 6.17 1.70 4.38
N LYS A 231 7.12 2.36 3.69
CA LYS A 231 8.37 2.84 4.29
C LYS A 231 8.12 3.75 5.49
N ARG A 232 8.86 3.51 6.57
CA ARG A 232 8.80 4.36 7.76
C ARG A 232 9.73 5.56 7.58
N GLY A 233 9.21 6.75 7.85
CA GLY A 233 10.03 7.96 7.88
C GLY A 233 11.18 7.79 8.90
N ARG A 234 12.41 8.01 8.44
CA ARG A 234 13.60 8.09 9.30
C ARG A 234 14.07 9.54 9.36
N LYS A 235 14.65 9.92 10.51
CA LYS A 235 15.22 11.26 10.68
C LYS A 235 16.57 11.31 9.95
N ILE A 236 16.69 12.22 8.97
CA ILE A 236 17.97 12.52 8.31
C ILE A 236 18.80 13.39 9.26
N ASP A 237 20.05 13.01 9.53
CA ASP A 237 20.96 13.73 10.44
C ASP A 237 20.31 14.13 11.78
N GLY A 238 19.57 13.21 12.42
CA GLY A 238 18.89 13.43 13.70
C GLY A 238 17.66 14.36 13.66
N GLY A 239 17.25 14.79 12.47
CA GLY A 239 16.09 15.63 12.19
C GLY A 239 16.42 17.12 12.30
N GLN A 240 15.48 17.97 11.86
CA GLN A 240 15.69 19.43 11.71
C GLN A 240 16.35 20.10 12.92
N ARG A 241 15.92 19.77 14.15
CA ARG A 241 16.46 20.39 15.38
C ARG A 241 17.94 20.07 15.67
N ARG A 242 18.39 18.85 15.35
CA ARG A 242 19.74 18.37 15.70
C ARG A 242 20.69 18.28 14.50
N GLN A 243 20.21 18.61 13.30
CA GLN A 243 20.97 18.46 12.06
C GLN A 243 22.27 19.26 12.06
N LYS A 244 22.23 20.55 12.46
CA LYS A 244 23.43 21.40 12.52
C LYS A 244 24.44 20.87 13.54
N GLU A 245 23.96 20.48 14.72
CA GLU A 245 24.78 19.91 15.79
C GLU A 245 25.46 18.61 15.34
N ILE A 246 24.71 17.68 14.75
CA ILE A 246 25.23 16.37 14.30
C ILE A 246 26.24 16.56 13.17
N ARG A 247 25.99 17.47 12.24
CA ARG A 247 26.93 17.79 11.16
C ARG A 247 28.23 18.40 11.70
N ALA A 248 28.12 19.34 12.64
CA ALA A 248 29.29 19.93 13.28
C ALA A 248 30.11 18.89 14.05
N LYS A 249 29.46 18.00 14.81
CA LYS A 249 30.12 16.89 15.52
C LYS A 249 30.79 15.92 14.55
N ARG A 250 30.14 15.57 13.44
CA ARG A 250 30.71 14.71 12.39
C ARG A 250 31.95 15.36 11.77
N ALA A 251 31.87 16.63 11.37
CA ALA A 251 33.00 17.36 10.79
C ALA A 251 34.19 17.47 11.75
N LEU A 252 33.94 17.70 13.05
CA LEU A 252 35.00 17.73 14.06
C LEU A 252 35.67 16.36 14.22
N ALA A 253 34.89 15.27 14.24
CA ALA A 253 35.42 13.92 14.32
C ALA A 253 36.25 13.56 13.08
N GLU A 254 35.81 13.94 11.89
CA GLU A 254 36.56 13.76 10.63
C GLU A 254 37.88 14.54 10.66
N ARG A 255 37.89 15.80 11.12
CA ARG A 255 39.12 16.58 11.30
C ARG A 255 40.10 15.95 12.29
N ARG A 256 39.59 15.45 13.43
CA ARG A 256 40.42 14.75 14.42
C ARG A 256 41.01 13.46 13.85
N LYS A 257 40.22 12.70 13.07
CA LYS A 257 40.68 11.47 12.42
C LYS A 257 41.71 11.73 11.31
N ALA A 258 41.63 12.87 10.62
CA ALA A 258 42.60 13.24 9.58
C ALA A 258 43.93 13.79 10.15
N ALA A 259 43.90 14.29 11.38
CA ALA A 259 45.08 14.79 12.08
C ALA A 259 45.80 13.70 12.92
N ALA A 260 45.20 12.52 13.05
CA ALA A 260 45.76 11.34 13.69
C ALA A 260 46.30 10.37 12.64
#